data_AF-A0AAN8B423-F1
#
_entry.id   AF-A0AAN8B423-F1
#
_cell.length_a   1.000
_cell.length_b   1.000
_cell.length_c   1.000
_cell.angle_alpha   90.00
_cell.angle_beta   90.00
_cell.angle_gamma   90.00
#
_symmetry.space_group_name_H-M   'P 1'
#
loop_
_entity.id
_entity.type
_entity.pdbx_description
1 polymer ?
#
loop_
_entity_poly.entity_id
_entity_poly.type
_entity_poly.pdbx_seq_one_letter_code
_entity_poly.pdbx_strand_id
1 'polypeptide(L)'
;MMSWVRAVSTSGDVFDENADELSLQSKEWASNMKKRVKDGYVDGVDAGEDASLQAGFDLGFREGATQTVGVGRLKGIVSAIWCWCQTQHPESPLAASVTHLLQQVSQHEDTIMEGIKNTLENPPPSVSAVSESMEDLEVEQANPGCEGEGCKETDCCRTGDKMDQDVPQQPQRLCSGSTDCSSRSSETLKYLLQRCMDLVLELGLPEELVSHIQELNNM
;
A
#
# COMPACT_ATOMS: atom_id res chain seq x y z
N MET A 1 -57.92 22.87 -78.84
CA MET A 1 -57.45 21.49 -78.56
C MET A 1 -56.01 21.61 -78.08
N MET A 2 -55.78 21.58 -76.77
CA MET A 2 -54.45 21.71 -76.14
C MET A 2 -54.21 20.42 -75.33
N SER A 3 -53.29 19.57 -75.79
CA SER A 3 -51.87 19.49 -75.42
C SER A 3 -51.66 18.83 -74.05
N TRP A 4 -51.40 17.51 -74.10
CA TRP A 4 -50.88 16.72 -72.98
C TRP A 4 -49.41 17.09 -72.73
N VAL A 5 -49.13 17.76 -71.61
CA VAL A 5 -47.88 17.61 -70.85
C VAL A 5 -48.26 17.77 -69.38
N ARG A 6 -48.41 16.64 -68.67
CA ARG A 6 -48.44 16.66 -67.21
C ARG A 6 -46.99 16.69 -66.76
N ALA A 7 -46.55 17.87 -66.32
CA ALA A 7 -45.23 18.04 -65.73
C ALA A 7 -45.08 17.07 -64.54
N VAL A 8 -43.99 16.32 -64.54
CA VAL A 8 -43.45 15.72 -63.32
C VAL A 8 -43.14 16.90 -62.40
N SER A 9 -43.89 17.03 -61.31
CA SER A 9 -43.40 17.78 -60.16
C SER A 9 -42.16 17.04 -59.70
N THR A 10 -40.97 17.56 -60.01
CA THR A 10 -39.76 17.28 -59.24
C THR A 10 -40.06 17.68 -57.81
N SER A 11 -40.55 16.72 -57.02
CA SER A 11 -40.52 16.77 -55.57
C SER A 11 -39.05 16.66 -55.16
N GLY A 12 -38.32 17.77 -55.34
CA GLY A 12 -37.06 17.97 -54.65
C GLY A 12 -37.37 18.10 -53.16
N ASP A 13 -36.54 17.43 -52.36
CA ASP A 13 -36.52 17.43 -50.90
C ASP A 13 -37.36 16.34 -50.21
N VAL A 14 -36.82 15.12 -50.13
CA VAL A 14 -37.36 14.08 -49.21
C VAL A 14 -36.25 13.28 -48.49
N PHE A 15 -34.98 13.39 -48.87
CA PHE A 15 -33.89 12.76 -48.10
C PHE A 15 -32.68 13.68 -48.11
N ASP A 16 -32.48 14.41 -46.99
CA ASP A 16 -31.16 14.94 -46.66
C ASP A 16 -30.29 13.76 -46.21
N GLU A 17 -29.72 13.07 -47.19
CA GLU A 17 -28.82 11.92 -47.02
C GLU A 17 -27.61 12.27 -46.12
N ASN A 18 -27.24 13.55 -46.05
CA ASN A 18 -26.15 14.07 -45.23
C ASN A 18 -26.57 14.45 -43.80
N ALA A 19 -27.84 14.79 -43.54
CA ALA A 19 -28.33 15.03 -42.18
C ALA A 19 -28.31 13.76 -41.33
N ASP A 20 -28.64 12.61 -41.93
CA ASP A 20 -28.63 11.33 -41.22
C ASP A 20 -27.18 10.93 -40.88
N GLU A 21 -26.23 11.16 -41.79
CA GLU A 21 -24.79 10.94 -41.57
C GLU A 21 -24.19 11.89 -40.51
N LEU A 22 -24.49 13.19 -40.55
CA LEU A 22 -24.02 14.15 -39.54
C LEU A 22 -24.61 13.84 -38.15
N SER A 23 -25.88 13.41 -38.09
CA SER A 23 -26.53 13.04 -36.84
C SER A 23 -25.94 11.76 -36.23
N LEU A 24 -25.58 10.81 -37.09
CA LEU A 24 -24.89 9.57 -36.72
C LEU A 24 -23.49 9.89 -36.18
N GLN A 25 -22.70 10.69 -36.89
CA GLN A 25 -21.36 11.10 -36.44
C GLN A 25 -21.41 11.85 -35.11
N SER A 26 -22.39 12.74 -34.91
CA SER A 26 -22.60 13.45 -33.65
C SER A 26 -22.95 12.51 -32.49
N LYS A 27 -23.80 11.51 -32.74
CA LYS A 27 -24.18 10.49 -31.76
C LYS A 27 -23.02 9.56 -31.40
N GLU A 28 -22.22 9.14 -32.38
CA GLU A 28 -21.01 8.35 -32.15
C GLU A 28 -19.95 9.14 -31.38
N TRP A 29 -19.77 10.41 -31.69
CA TRP A 29 -18.87 11.30 -30.96
C TRP A 29 -19.30 11.45 -29.49
N ALA A 30 -20.59 11.71 -29.23
CA ALA A 30 -21.13 11.84 -27.88
C ALA A 30 -21.01 10.51 -27.09
N SER A 31 -21.30 9.38 -27.72
CA SER A 31 -21.14 8.05 -27.13
C SER A 31 -19.69 7.76 -26.78
N ASN A 32 -18.75 8.02 -27.71
CA ASN A 32 -17.32 7.82 -27.48
C ASN A 32 -16.77 8.74 -26.39
N MET A 33 -17.22 9.99 -26.32
CA MET A 33 -16.82 10.92 -25.26
C MET A 33 -17.32 10.44 -23.89
N LYS A 34 -18.60 10.03 -23.80
CA LYS A 34 -19.17 9.46 -22.57
C LYS A 34 -18.44 8.20 -22.13
N LYS A 35 -18.10 7.33 -23.09
CA LYS A 35 -17.32 6.12 -22.83
C LYS A 35 -15.93 6.45 -22.31
N ARG A 36 -15.19 7.39 -22.92
CA ARG A 36 -13.86 7.81 -22.43
C ARG A 36 -13.88 8.37 -21.00
N VAL A 37 -14.91 9.12 -20.63
CA VAL A 37 -15.04 9.63 -19.25
C VAL A 37 -15.28 8.48 -18.27
N LYS A 38 -16.17 7.53 -18.62
CA LYS A 38 -16.44 6.36 -17.78
C LYS A 38 -15.20 5.46 -17.66
N ASP A 39 -14.55 5.18 -18.79
CA ASP A 39 -13.35 4.34 -18.84
C ASP A 39 -12.21 4.99 -18.05
N GLY A 40 -12.03 6.31 -18.13
CA GLY A 40 -11.04 7.04 -17.34
C GLY A 40 -11.33 7.09 -15.83
N TYR A 41 -12.62 7.11 -15.44
CA TYR A 41 -13.01 6.98 -14.02
C TYR A 41 -12.70 5.59 -13.48
N VAL A 42 -13.06 4.54 -14.23
CA VAL A 42 -12.77 3.15 -13.84
C VAL A 42 -11.26 2.92 -13.76
N ASP A 43 -10.50 3.34 -14.77
CA ASP A 43 -9.03 3.25 -14.79
C ASP A 43 -8.41 4.02 -13.61
N GLY A 44 -8.96 5.19 -13.26
CA GLY A 44 -8.51 5.96 -12.10
C GLY A 44 -8.78 5.30 -10.75
N VAL A 45 -9.93 4.61 -10.61
CA VAL A 45 -10.27 3.84 -9.40
C VAL A 45 -9.35 2.63 -9.28
N ASP A 46 -9.20 1.85 -10.36
CA ASP A 46 -8.36 0.66 -10.39
C ASP A 46 -6.88 1.02 -10.10
N ALA A 47 -6.36 2.07 -10.75
CA ALA A 47 -5.00 2.55 -10.52
C ALA A 47 -4.80 3.07 -9.08
N GLY A 48 -5.83 3.68 -8.48
CA GLY A 48 -5.81 4.15 -7.10
C GLY A 48 -5.78 2.99 -6.09
N GLU A 49 -6.59 1.96 -6.33
CA GLU A 49 -6.61 0.74 -5.52
C GLU A 49 -5.26 0.03 -5.55
N ASP A 50 -4.73 -0.21 -6.75
CA ASP A 50 -3.44 -0.87 -6.96
C ASP A 50 -2.29 -0.08 -6.29
N ALA A 51 -2.27 1.24 -6.45
CA ALA A 51 -1.26 2.09 -5.84
C ALA A 51 -1.31 2.05 -4.30
N SER A 52 -2.51 2.06 -3.72
CA SER A 52 -2.71 1.97 -2.27
C SER A 52 -2.30 0.59 -1.74
N LEU A 53 -2.65 -0.48 -2.45
CA LEU A 53 -2.28 -1.85 -2.08
C LEU A 53 -0.76 -2.04 -2.12
N GLN A 54 -0.10 -1.56 -3.17
CA GLN A 54 1.35 -1.66 -3.30
C GLN A 54 2.06 -0.87 -2.20
N ALA A 55 1.60 0.34 -1.89
CA ALA A 55 2.17 1.15 -0.80
C ALA A 55 2.04 0.44 0.57
N GLY A 56 0.89 -0.20 0.83
CA GLY A 56 0.67 -1.02 2.01
C GLY A 56 1.59 -2.24 2.07
N PHE A 57 1.73 -2.95 0.95
CA PHE A 57 2.64 -4.09 0.83
C PHE A 57 4.10 -3.69 1.08
N ASP A 58 4.59 -2.63 0.44
CA ASP A 58 5.97 -2.17 0.58
C ASP A 58 6.30 -1.77 2.02
N LEU A 59 5.34 -1.15 2.71
CA LEU A 59 5.47 -0.80 4.12
C LEU A 59 5.53 -2.04 5.00
N GLY A 60 4.57 -2.95 4.85
CA GLY A 60 4.50 -4.19 5.62
C GLY A 60 5.69 -5.11 5.36
N PHE A 61 6.14 -5.21 4.11
CA PHE A 61 7.33 -5.96 3.71
C PHE A 61 8.58 -5.39 4.35
N ARG A 62 8.76 -4.06 4.32
CA ARG A 62 9.91 -3.40 4.96
C ARG A 62 9.92 -3.65 6.46
N GLU A 63 8.80 -3.45 7.13
CA GLU A 63 8.68 -3.65 8.57
C GLU A 63 8.94 -5.12 8.95
N GLY A 64 8.28 -6.06 8.28
CA GLY A 64 8.49 -7.50 8.50
C GLY A 64 9.93 -7.94 8.23
N ALA A 65 10.55 -7.45 7.14
CA ALA A 65 11.94 -7.76 6.82
C ALA A 65 12.91 -7.20 7.87
N THR A 66 12.72 -5.96 8.32
CA THR A 66 13.58 -5.36 9.35
C THR A 66 13.56 -6.15 10.66
N GLN A 67 12.42 -6.73 11.03
CA GLN A 67 12.29 -7.53 12.25
C GLN A 67 12.83 -8.96 12.10
N THR A 68 12.75 -9.56 10.91
CA THR A 68 13.03 -10.99 10.71
C THR A 68 14.42 -11.30 10.17
N VAL A 69 15.03 -10.40 9.38
CA VAL A 69 16.32 -10.66 8.71
C VAL A 69 17.44 -10.92 9.72
N GLY A 70 17.53 -10.13 10.79
CA GLY A 70 18.55 -10.30 11.82
C GLY A 70 18.44 -11.65 12.55
N VAL A 71 17.22 -12.01 12.95
CA VAL A 71 16.91 -13.27 13.63
C VAL A 71 17.15 -14.46 12.72
N GLY A 72 16.72 -14.40 11.46
CA GLY A 72 16.93 -15.45 10.48
C GLY A 72 18.41 -15.71 10.20
N ARG A 73 19.22 -14.66 10.05
CA ARG A 73 20.68 -14.78 9.91
C ARG A 73 21.33 -15.38 11.16
N LEU A 74 20.94 -14.91 12.35
CA LEU A 74 21.44 -15.47 13.60
C LEU A 74 21.11 -16.96 13.73
N LYS A 75 19.86 -17.35 13.42
CA LYS A 75 19.44 -18.76 13.41
C LYS A 75 20.29 -19.60 12.47
N GLY A 76 20.56 -19.09 11.26
CA GLY A 76 21.46 -19.73 10.31
C GLY A 76 22.88 -19.95 10.86
N ILE A 77 23.47 -18.92 11.48
CA ILE A 77 24.80 -18.99 12.10
C ILE A 77 24.81 -20.04 13.23
N VAL A 78 23.88 -19.95 14.18
CA VAL A 78 23.81 -20.87 15.32
C VAL A 78 23.56 -22.31 14.85
N SER A 79 22.76 -22.50 13.80
CA SER A 79 22.52 -23.83 13.20
C SER A 79 23.79 -24.42 12.58
N ALA A 80 24.61 -23.59 11.92
CA ALA A 80 25.89 -24.01 11.38
C ALA A 80 26.88 -24.39 12.49
N ILE A 81 26.96 -23.58 13.57
CA ILE A 81 27.78 -23.88 14.75
C ILE A 81 27.31 -25.18 15.41
N TRP A 82 26.00 -25.36 15.56
CA TRP A 82 25.42 -26.58 16.12
C TRP A 82 25.79 -27.82 15.32
N CYS A 83 25.66 -27.75 13.99
CA CYS A 83 26.03 -28.85 13.09
C CYS A 83 27.53 -29.19 13.20
N TRP A 84 28.38 -28.16 13.26
CA TRP A 84 29.82 -28.34 13.47
C TRP A 84 30.13 -28.99 14.82
N CYS A 85 29.50 -28.54 15.91
CA CYS A 85 29.67 -29.11 17.25
C CYS A 85 29.26 -30.59 17.30
N GLN A 86 28.14 -30.96 16.68
CA GLN A 86 27.68 -32.34 16.60
C GLN A 86 28.66 -33.25 15.85
N THR A 87 29.33 -32.72 14.83
CA THR A 87 30.27 -33.48 14.00
C THR A 87 31.61 -33.68 14.71
N GLN A 88 32.12 -32.63 15.36
CA GLN A 88 33.49 -32.63 15.91
C GLN A 88 33.54 -33.07 17.39
N HIS A 89 32.54 -32.69 18.19
CA HIS A 89 32.56 -32.86 19.64
C HIS A 89 31.15 -33.15 20.23
N PRO A 90 30.53 -34.30 19.91
CA PRO A 90 29.17 -34.62 20.33
C PRO A 90 28.98 -34.72 21.86
N GLU A 91 30.03 -35.02 22.63
CA GLU A 91 29.96 -35.12 24.10
C GLU A 91 30.37 -33.82 24.82
N SER A 92 30.61 -32.73 24.09
CA SER A 92 31.01 -31.46 24.70
C SER A 92 29.83 -30.82 25.48
N PRO A 93 30.03 -30.33 26.72
CA PRO A 93 29.01 -29.55 27.42
C PRO A 93 28.64 -28.25 26.68
N LEU A 94 29.50 -27.77 25.78
CA LEU A 94 29.18 -26.63 24.91
C LEU A 94 28.15 -26.99 23.84
N ALA A 95 28.06 -28.26 23.40
CA ALA A 95 27.05 -28.68 22.44
C ALA A 95 25.63 -28.52 23.00
N ALA A 96 25.44 -28.79 24.30
CA ALA A 96 24.18 -28.51 25.00
C ALA A 96 23.88 -27.00 25.05
N SER A 97 24.90 -26.17 25.30
CA SER A 97 24.75 -24.71 25.32
C SER A 97 24.37 -24.12 23.96
N VAL A 98 24.97 -24.62 22.87
CA VAL A 98 24.62 -24.23 21.50
C VAL A 98 23.20 -24.69 21.14
N THR A 99 22.81 -25.90 21.55
CA THR A 99 21.45 -26.40 21.34
C THR A 99 20.42 -25.52 22.07
N HIS A 100 20.72 -25.14 23.31
CA HIS A 100 19.88 -24.22 24.07
C HIS A 100 19.78 -22.85 23.39
N LEU A 101 20.89 -22.28 22.91
CA LEU A 101 20.87 -21.02 22.18
C LEU A 101 20.01 -21.12 20.90
N LEU A 102 20.15 -22.21 20.13
CA LEU A 102 19.34 -22.43 18.93
C LEU A 102 17.84 -22.49 19.23
N GLN A 103 17.48 -23.12 20.35
CA GLN A 103 16.10 -23.17 20.83
C GLN A 103 15.59 -21.78 21.21
N GLN A 104 16.40 -20.96 21.90
CA GLN A 104 16.02 -19.59 22.25
C GLN A 104 15.84 -18.70 21.02
N VAL A 105 16.72 -18.82 20.02
CA VAL A 105 16.59 -18.09 18.76
C VAL A 105 15.32 -18.50 18.01
N SER A 106 15.01 -19.80 17.96
CA SER A 106 13.78 -20.30 17.34
C SER A 106 12.52 -19.78 18.05
N GLN A 107 12.49 -19.78 19.38
CA GLN A 107 11.36 -19.22 20.15
C GLN A 107 11.18 -17.72 19.91
N HIS A 108 12.30 -16.99 19.77
CA HIS A 108 12.25 -15.57 19.47
C HIS A 108 11.69 -15.30 18.08
N GLU A 109 12.08 -16.09 17.08
CA GLU A 109 11.50 -16.06 15.73
C GLU A 109 9.99 -16.35 15.75
N ASP A 110 9.57 -17.41 16.45
CA ASP A 110 8.15 -17.76 16.59
C ASP A 110 7.35 -16.62 17.25
N THR A 111 7.93 -15.95 18.25
CA THR A 111 7.30 -14.80 18.90
C THR A 111 7.11 -13.63 17.93
N ILE A 112 8.09 -13.38 17.06
CA ILE A 112 7.99 -12.32 16.04
C ILE A 112 6.95 -12.70 14.99
N MET A 113 6.96 -13.94 14.50
CA MET A 113 5.99 -14.43 13.53
C MET A 113 4.56 -14.37 14.07
N GLU A 114 4.36 -14.73 15.33
CA GLU A 114 3.06 -14.63 15.99
C GLU A 114 2.60 -13.17 16.13
N GLY A 115 3.53 -12.27 16.47
CA GLY A 115 3.27 -10.83 16.50
C GLY A 115 2.79 -10.31 15.14
N ILE A 116 3.51 -10.65 14.07
CA ILE A 116 3.15 -10.28 12.69
C ILE A 116 1.77 -10.85 12.33
N LYS A 117 1.52 -12.13 12.60
CA LYS A 117 0.24 -12.78 12.32
C LYS A 117 -0.92 -12.11 13.06
N ASN A 118 -0.75 -11.78 14.33
CA ASN A 118 -1.77 -11.09 15.11
C ASN A 118 -2.09 -9.69 14.55
N THR A 119 -1.10 -8.96 14.05
CA THR A 119 -1.31 -7.67 13.38
C THR A 119 -2.05 -7.82 12.04
N LEU A 120 -1.82 -8.92 11.31
CA LEU A 120 -2.56 -9.23 10.08
C LEU A 120 -4.02 -9.64 10.35
N GLU A 121 -4.27 -10.43 11.39
CA GLU A 121 -5.62 -10.87 11.76
C GLU A 121 -6.45 -9.75 12.40
N ASN A 122 -5.79 -8.82 13.10
CA ASN A 122 -6.41 -7.67 13.76
C ASN A 122 -5.78 -6.36 13.25
N PRO A 123 -6.08 -5.97 12.00
CA PRO A 123 -5.51 -4.75 11.43
C PRO A 123 -5.98 -3.52 12.23
N PRO A 124 -5.10 -2.54 12.48
CA PRO A 124 -5.52 -1.28 13.07
C PRO A 124 -6.59 -0.62 12.17
N PRO A 125 -7.54 0.14 12.76
CA PRO A 125 -8.62 0.75 11.98
C PRO A 125 -8.03 1.63 10.87
N SER A 126 -8.21 1.21 9.61
CA SER A 126 -7.70 1.92 8.43
C SER A 126 -8.76 2.87 7.89
N VAL A 127 -8.30 3.95 7.26
CA VAL A 127 -9.17 4.97 6.63
C VAL A 127 -9.96 4.39 5.45
N SER A 128 -9.51 3.29 4.85
CA SER A 128 -10.22 2.58 3.78
C SER A 128 -11.57 2.01 4.23
N ALA A 129 -11.74 1.68 5.52
CA ALA A 129 -13.03 1.25 6.07
C ALA A 129 -14.08 2.38 6.10
N VAL A 130 -13.68 3.63 5.83
CA VAL A 130 -14.58 4.79 5.73
C VAL A 130 -14.99 5.08 4.28
N SER A 131 -14.25 4.55 3.29
CA SER A 131 -14.52 4.78 1.85
C SER A 131 -15.70 3.98 1.30
N GLU A 132 -16.13 2.91 1.97
CA GLU A 132 -17.37 2.18 1.60
C GLU A 132 -18.63 3.06 1.78
N SER A 133 -18.52 4.23 2.43
CA SER A 133 -19.60 5.21 2.60
C SER A 133 -19.58 6.36 1.59
N MET A 134 -18.93 6.20 0.42
CA MET A 134 -18.96 7.21 -0.66
C MET A 134 -19.96 6.89 -1.78
N GLU A 135 -20.59 5.73 -1.75
CA GLU A 135 -21.57 5.30 -2.77
C GLU A 135 -22.90 6.10 -2.73
N ASP A 136 -23.10 6.95 -1.72
CA ASP A 136 -24.33 7.72 -1.49
C ASP A 136 -24.20 9.23 -1.79
N LEU A 137 -23.08 9.66 -2.38
CA LEU A 137 -22.93 11.02 -2.90
C LEU A 137 -23.45 11.05 -4.34
N GLU A 138 -24.77 11.16 -4.49
CA GLU A 138 -25.41 11.56 -5.75
C GLU A 138 -24.84 12.94 -6.16
N VAL A 139 -23.87 12.93 -7.07
CA VAL A 139 -23.43 14.14 -7.76
C VAL A 139 -24.55 14.53 -8.71
N GLU A 140 -25.49 15.35 -8.22
CA GLU A 140 -26.51 16.00 -9.02
C GLU A 140 -25.85 16.58 -10.29
N GLN A 141 -26.21 16.03 -11.44
CA GLN A 141 -25.79 16.61 -12.71
C GLN A 141 -26.36 18.03 -12.76
N ALA A 142 -25.50 19.02 -12.93
CA ALA A 142 -25.93 20.39 -13.16
C ALA A 142 -26.94 20.40 -14.31
N ASN A 143 -28.21 20.60 -14.00
CA ASN A 143 -29.28 20.72 -14.97
C ASN A 143 -28.92 21.86 -15.95
N PRO A 144 -29.05 21.67 -17.27
CA PRO A 144 -28.96 22.75 -18.24
C PRO A 144 -30.26 23.56 -18.15
N GLY A 145 -30.35 24.39 -17.11
CA GLY A 145 -31.57 25.09 -16.73
C GLY A 145 -31.28 26.26 -15.80
N CYS A 146 -30.23 27.02 -16.09
CA CYS A 146 -30.05 28.35 -15.49
C CYS A 146 -30.25 29.42 -16.56
N GLU A 147 -31.45 29.45 -17.14
CA GLU A 147 -32.01 30.62 -17.79
C GLU A 147 -33.17 31.10 -16.92
N GLY A 148 -32.93 32.14 -16.11
CA GLY A 148 -33.97 32.70 -15.25
C GLY A 148 -33.43 33.53 -14.10
N GLU A 149 -33.08 34.77 -14.42
CA GLU A 149 -33.22 35.97 -13.57
C GLU A 149 -32.85 35.88 -12.06
N GLY A 150 -31.69 36.45 -11.71
CA GLY A 150 -31.54 37.18 -10.45
C GLY A 150 -30.66 36.55 -9.37
N CYS A 151 -29.38 36.32 -9.62
CA CYS A 151 -28.40 36.23 -8.53
C CYS A 151 -28.06 37.66 -8.06
N LYS A 152 -28.72 38.13 -7.01
CA LYS A 152 -28.35 39.35 -6.28
C LYS A 152 -27.74 38.97 -4.93
N GLU A 153 -26.53 38.47 -4.93
CA GLU A 153 -25.55 38.82 -3.90
C GLU A 153 -24.15 38.52 -4.42
N THR A 154 -23.40 39.60 -4.66
CA THR A 154 -22.04 39.57 -5.14
C THR A 154 -21.09 39.19 -4.00
N ASP A 155 -20.76 37.91 -3.81
CA ASP A 155 -19.42 37.52 -3.31
C ASP A 155 -19.03 36.01 -3.37
N CYS A 156 -19.60 35.18 -4.25
CA CYS A 156 -19.23 33.74 -4.24
C CYS A 156 -17.84 33.42 -4.81
N CYS A 157 -17.13 34.38 -5.42
CA CYS A 157 -15.87 34.10 -6.10
C CYS A 157 -14.90 35.28 -6.07
N ARG A 158 -14.47 35.75 -4.90
CA ARG A 158 -13.23 36.53 -4.79
C ARG A 158 -12.72 36.59 -3.35
N THR A 159 -11.74 35.75 -3.02
CA THR A 159 -10.60 36.14 -2.16
C THR A 159 -9.47 35.14 -2.41
N GLY A 160 -8.59 35.49 -3.35
CA GLY A 160 -7.19 35.15 -3.19
C GLY A 160 -6.58 36.15 -2.22
N ASP A 161 -5.88 35.62 -1.21
CA ASP A 161 -4.81 36.23 -0.40
C ASP A 161 -4.95 35.89 1.09
N LYS A 162 -4.09 34.95 1.52
CA LYS A 162 -3.08 35.05 2.60
C LYS A 162 -3.00 33.73 3.37
N MET A 163 -1.91 33.02 3.09
CA MET A 163 -1.48 31.84 3.82
C MET A 163 -0.92 32.31 5.16
N ASP A 164 -1.74 32.26 6.22
CA ASP A 164 -1.30 32.56 7.58
C ASP A 164 -0.53 31.35 8.11
N GLN A 165 0.79 31.51 8.20
CA GLN A 165 1.66 30.68 9.02
C GLN A 165 1.46 31.12 10.46
N ASP A 166 0.77 30.30 11.26
CA ASP A 166 1.01 30.08 12.70
C ASP A 166 -0.28 29.57 13.35
N VAL A 167 -0.42 28.25 13.37
CA VAL A 167 -1.26 27.57 14.36
C VAL A 167 -0.36 26.51 15.02
N PRO A 168 -0.18 26.53 16.36
CA PRO A 168 0.69 25.57 17.02
C PRO A 168 0.08 24.18 16.85
N GLN A 169 0.73 23.35 16.05
CA GLN A 169 0.50 21.91 16.02
C GLN A 169 0.86 21.37 17.39
N GLN A 170 -0.15 21.14 18.24
CA GLN A 170 -0.02 20.21 19.35
C GLN A 170 -0.29 18.82 18.74
N PRO A 171 0.72 17.94 18.60
CA PRO A 171 0.46 16.58 18.22
C PRO A 171 -0.22 15.93 19.43
N GLN A 172 -1.54 15.73 19.34
CA GLN A 172 -2.23 14.82 20.24
C GLN A 172 -1.64 13.43 19.97
N ARG A 173 -0.71 13.03 20.85
CA ARG A 173 -0.22 11.67 20.99
C ARG A 173 -1.42 10.73 21.15
N LEU A 174 -1.85 10.14 20.05
CA LEU A 174 -2.57 8.88 20.04
C LEU A 174 -1.65 7.85 19.37
N CYS A 175 -0.56 7.53 20.06
CA CYS A 175 0.26 6.36 19.81
C CYS A 175 0.53 5.72 21.16
N SER A 176 -0.24 4.72 21.52
CA SER A 176 0.08 3.81 22.63
C SER A 176 -0.36 2.41 22.22
N GLY A 177 0.59 1.64 21.69
CA GLY A 177 0.38 0.22 21.40
C GLY A 177 1.51 -0.46 20.61
N SER A 178 2.20 0.26 19.71
CA SER A 178 3.15 -0.38 18.78
C SER A 178 4.63 -0.26 19.20
N THR A 179 5.03 0.83 19.87
CA THR A 179 6.44 1.11 20.19
C THR A 179 7.05 0.13 21.20
N ASP A 180 6.24 -0.46 22.08
CA ASP A 180 6.72 -1.32 23.17
C ASP A 180 7.07 -2.74 22.71
N CYS A 181 6.51 -3.20 21.59
CA CYS A 181 6.79 -4.53 21.05
C CYS A 181 8.13 -4.56 20.28
N SER A 182 8.42 -3.49 19.53
CA SER A 182 9.64 -3.38 18.72
C SER A 182 10.91 -3.15 19.56
N SER A 183 10.80 -2.43 20.68
CA SER A 183 11.92 -2.24 21.61
C SER A 183 12.33 -3.56 22.25
N ARG A 184 11.36 -4.32 22.77
CA ARG A 184 11.60 -5.60 23.47
C ARG A 184 12.16 -6.69 22.55
N SER A 185 11.73 -6.74 21.29
CA SER A 185 12.27 -7.69 20.32
C SER A 185 13.73 -7.37 19.99
N SER A 186 14.06 -6.09 19.80
CA SER A 186 15.43 -5.65 19.51
C SER A 186 16.40 -5.94 20.66
N GLU A 187 15.98 -5.76 21.91
CA GLU A 187 16.77 -6.07 23.10
C GLU A 187 17.04 -7.57 23.24
N THR A 188 16.02 -8.39 22.95
CA THR A 188 16.14 -9.85 22.97
C THR A 188 17.12 -10.33 21.91
N LEU A 189 17.05 -9.80 20.68
CA LEU A 189 17.99 -10.13 19.62
C LEU A 189 19.43 -9.76 20.01
N LYS A 190 19.66 -8.57 20.57
CA LYS A 190 20.99 -8.14 21.05
C LYS A 190 21.57 -9.10 22.09
N TYR A 191 20.73 -9.53 23.04
CA TYR A 191 21.13 -10.53 24.04
C TYR A 191 21.53 -11.86 23.38
N LEU A 192 20.74 -12.36 22.43
CA LEU A 192 21.02 -13.61 21.72
C LEU A 192 22.29 -13.51 20.87
N LEU A 193 22.53 -12.36 20.23
CA LEU A 193 23.76 -12.08 19.49
C LEU A 193 24.99 -12.12 20.40
N GLN A 194 24.93 -11.42 21.54
CA GLN A 194 26.02 -11.44 22.52
C GLN A 194 26.30 -12.87 23.01
N ARG A 195 25.25 -13.62 23.35
CA ARG A 195 25.39 -15.02 23.78
C ARG A 195 26.01 -15.90 22.69
N CYS A 196 25.70 -15.64 21.43
CA CYS A 196 26.31 -16.32 20.29
C CYS A 196 27.81 -16.00 20.18
N MET A 197 28.20 -14.73 20.31
CA MET A 197 29.61 -14.31 20.31
C MET A 197 30.41 -14.99 21.42
N ASP A 198 29.88 -15.02 22.65
CA ASP A 198 30.54 -15.64 23.79
C ASP A 198 30.80 -17.14 23.51
N LEU A 199 29.82 -17.85 22.94
CA LEU A 199 29.98 -19.26 22.56
C LEU A 199 31.00 -19.47 21.44
N VAL A 200 31.05 -18.58 20.45
CA VAL A 200 32.04 -18.64 19.36
C VAL A 200 33.46 -18.53 19.93
N LEU A 201 33.67 -17.61 20.89
CA LEU A 201 34.95 -17.44 21.57
C LEU A 201 35.30 -18.65 22.44
N GLU A 202 34.35 -19.19 23.21
CA GLU A 202 34.56 -20.37 24.05
C GLU A 202 34.86 -21.63 23.23
N LEU A 203 34.27 -21.76 22.05
CA LEU A 203 34.52 -22.88 21.11
C LEU A 203 35.84 -22.72 20.33
N GLY A 204 36.51 -21.57 20.43
CA GLY A 204 37.71 -21.28 19.65
C GLY A 204 37.46 -21.25 18.14
N LEU A 205 36.27 -20.81 17.73
CA LEU A 205 35.90 -20.68 16.32
C LEU A 205 36.55 -19.44 15.67
N PRO A 206 36.62 -19.37 14.33
CA PRO A 206 37.31 -18.29 13.62
C PRO A 206 36.77 -16.89 13.97
N GLU A 207 37.65 -15.91 14.09
CA GLU A 207 37.32 -14.51 14.44
C GLU A 207 36.44 -13.82 13.38
N GLU A 208 36.50 -14.29 12.13
CA GLU A 208 35.62 -13.83 11.04
C GLU A 208 34.14 -14.06 11.41
N LEU A 209 33.84 -15.13 12.15
CA LEU A 209 32.48 -15.42 12.60
C LEU A 209 31.99 -14.39 13.62
N VAL A 210 32.87 -13.94 14.53
CA VAL A 210 32.56 -12.86 15.48
C VAL A 210 32.24 -11.58 14.74
N SER A 211 33.04 -11.26 13.70
CA SER A 211 32.81 -10.08 12.86
C SER A 211 31.46 -10.13 12.15
N HIS A 212 31.10 -11.28 11.57
CA HIS A 212 29.78 -11.47 10.94
C HIS A 212 28.61 -11.36 11.93
N ILE A 213 28.76 -11.85 13.17
CA ILE A 213 27.73 -11.70 14.20
C ILE A 213 27.62 -10.23 14.63
N GLN A 214 28.74 -9.49 14.64
CA GLN A 214 28.76 -8.07 15.01
C GLN A 214 28.10 -7.17 13.95
N GLU A 215 28.20 -7.53 12.68
CA GLU A 215 27.45 -6.85 11.61
C GLU A 215 25.94 -6.93 11.85
N LEU A 216 25.43 -8.06 12.35
CA LEU A 216 24.00 -8.21 12.67
C LEU A 216 23.51 -7.30 13.80
N ASN A 217 24.40 -6.89 14.71
CA ASN A 217 24.07 -5.97 15.79
C ASN A 217 23.93 -4.51 15.31
N ASN A 218 24.52 -4.20 14.15
CA ASN A 218 24.55 -2.85 13.58
C ASN A 218 23.51 -2.65 12.46
N MET A 219 22.67 -3.66 12.18
CA MET A 219 21.52 -3.56 11.27
C MET A 219 20.30 -2.99 11.97
#